data_AF-A0A0N0GA54-F1
#
_entry.id   AF-A0A0N0GA54-F1
#
_cell.length_a   1.000
_cell.length_b   1.000
_cell.length_c   1.000
_cell.angle_alpha   90.00
_cell.angle_beta   90.00
_cell.angle_gamma   90.00
#
_symmetry.space_group_name_H-M   'P 1'
#
loop_
_entity.id
_entity.type
_entity.pdbx_description
1 polymer ?
#
loop_
_entity_poly.entity_id
_entity_poly.type
_entity_poly.pdbx_seq_one_letter_code
_entity_poly.pdbx_strand_id
1 'polypeptide(L)' 'MNEPAEFRRPDTFTVHIGQEQYLVPSSCPHREGWLEHGVVNEKRRSITCPLHFSVFSLETGEQLSGPPCGNLQVRRLR' A
#
# COMPACT_ATOMS: atom_id res chain seq x y z
N MET A 1 -23.32 -28.08 -6.12
CA MET A 1 -22.03 -27.41 -6.36
C MET A 1 -21.96 -26.28 -5.35
N ASN A 2 -21.07 -26.37 -4.37
CA ASN A 2 -20.82 -25.21 -3.50
C ASN A 2 -19.98 -24.22 -4.31
N GLU A 3 -20.48 -22.99 -4.47
CA GLU A 3 -19.66 -21.89 -4.98
C GLU A 3 -18.40 -21.78 -4.10
N PRO A 4 -17.20 -21.67 -4.69
CA PRO A 4 -16.02 -21.40 -3.89
C PRO A 4 -16.26 -20.05 -3.21
N ALA A 5 -16.14 -20.02 -1.88
CA ALA A 5 -16.19 -18.78 -1.13
C ALA A 5 -15.18 -17.81 -1.77
N GLU A 6 -15.67 -16.72 -2.35
CA GLU A 6 -14.84 -15.73 -3.02
C GLU A 6 -13.74 -15.28 -2.04
N PHE A 7 -12.49 -15.54 -2.39
CA PHE A 7 -11.35 -15.11 -1.58
C PHE A 7 -11.19 -13.60 -1.76
N ARG A 8 -12.03 -12.82 -1.08
CA ARG A 8 -12.00 -11.36 -1.18
C ARG A 8 -10.85 -10.83 -0.34
N ARG A 9 -9.83 -10.34 -1.03
CA ARG A 9 -8.72 -9.61 -0.41
C ARG A 9 -9.27 -8.37 0.31
N PRO A 10 -8.78 -8.02 1.52
CA PRO A 10 -9.20 -6.80 2.19
C PRO A 10 -8.77 -5.57 1.38
N ASP A 11 -9.59 -4.52 1.39
CA ASP A 11 -9.32 -3.27 0.66
C ASP A 11 -8.11 -2.50 1.23
N THR A 12 -7.71 -2.80 2.46
CA THR A 12 -6.56 -2.19 3.14
C THR A 12 -5.78 -3.23 3.95
N PHE A 13 -4.52 -2.91 4.26
CA PHE A 13 -3.67 -3.66 5.18
C PHE A 13 -2.88 -2.70 6.09
N THR A 14 -2.29 -3.23 7.16
CA THR A 14 -1.52 -2.42 8.12
C THR A 14 -0.02 -2.60 7.91
N VAL A 15 0.70 -1.48 7.78
CA VAL A 15 2.16 -1.42 7.84
C VAL A 15 2.57 -0.97 9.24
N HIS A 16 3.53 -1.68 9.83
CA HIS A 16 4.07 -1.39 11.16
C HIS A 16 5.50 -0.85 11.02
N ILE A 17 5.78 0.31 11.63
CA ILE A 17 7.14 0.90 11.69
C ILE A 17 7.41 1.29 13.13
N GLY A 18 8.19 0.49 13.85
CA GLY A 18 8.37 0.64 15.29
C GLY A 18 7.03 0.58 16.03
N GLN A 19 6.66 1.66 16.72
CA GLN A 19 5.37 1.80 17.42
C GLN A 19 4.26 2.41 16.55
N GLU A 20 4.61 2.92 15.36
CA GLU A 20 3.67 3.58 14.45
C GLU A 20 2.95 2.55 13.57
N GLN A 21 1.69 2.83 13.26
CA GLN A 21 0.90 1.99 12.35
C GLN A 21 0.21 2.82 11.28
N TYR A 22 0.27 2.30 10.05
CA TYR A 22 -0.30 2.93 8.87
C TYR A 22 -1.29 1.97 8.22
N LEU A 23 -2.53 2.39 8.04
CA LEU A 23 -3.52 1.71 7.24
C LEU A 23 -3.34 2.13 5.78
N VAL A 24 -3.02 1.18 4.91
CA VAL A 24 -2.62 1.40 3.52
C VAL A 24 -3.60 0.69 2.58
N PRO A 25 -4.02 1.30 1.46
CA PRO A 25 -4.79 0.62 0.44
C PRO A 25 -4.06 -0.60 -0.09
N SER A 26 -4.81 -1.66 -0.34
CA SER A 26 -4.29 -2.90 -0.88
C SER A 26 -3.79 -2.76 -2.33
N SER A 27 -4.51 -1.97 -3.13
CA SER A 27 -4.24 -1.81 -4.56
C SER A 27 -3.53 -0.50 -4.85
N CYS A 28 -2.43 -0.56 -5.59
CA CYS A 28 -1.77 0.61 -6.18
C CYS A 28 -2.69 1.24 -7.24
N PRO A 29 -2.92 2.56 -7.24
CA PRO A 29 -3.85 3.22 -8.16
C PRO A 29 -3.38 3.21 -9.62
N HIS A 30 -2.14 2.79 -9.89
CA HIS A 30 -1.62 2.71 -11.25
C HIS A 30 -2.31 1.61 -12.08
N ARG A 31 -2.18 0.36 -11.62
CA ARG A 31 -2.66 -0.86 -12.30
C ARG A 31 -2.91 -1.98 -11.29
N GLU A 32 -3.44 -1.59 -10.14
CA GLU A 32 -3.87 -2.49 -9.07
C GLU A 32 -2.76 -3.44 -8.57
N GLY A 33 -1.51 -2.97 -8.62
CA GLY A 33 -0.38 -3.69 -8.04
C GLY A 33 -0.60 -3.92 -6.54
N TRP A 34 -0.33 -5.13 -6.09
CA TRP A 34 -0.59 -5.61 -4.73
C TRP A 34 0.44 -5.04 -3.74
N LEU A 35 0.05 -4.00 -3.01
CA LEU A 35 0.96 -3.23 -2.16
C LEU A 35 1.41 -3.98 -0.91
N GLU A 36 0.69 -5.00 -0.44
CA GLU A 36 1.10 -5.87 0.67
C GLU A 36 2.32 -6.73 0.32
N HIS A 37 2.61 -6.91 -0.96
CA HIS A 37 3.84 -7.53 -1.46
C HIS A 37 4.92 -6.50 -1.81
N GLY A 38 4.68 -5.23 -1.53
CA GLY A 38 5.63 -4.14 -1.73
C GLY A 38 6.77 -4.15 -0.71
N VAL A 39 7.76 -3.30 -0.95
CA VAL A 39 8.90 -3.12 -0.05
C VAL A 39 8.70 -1.87 0.80
N VAL A 40 8.69 -2.02 2.12
CA VAL A 40 8.64 -0.90 3.07
C VAL A 40 10.05 -0.41 3.37
N ASN A 41 10.29 0.89 3.18
CA ASN A 41 11.48 1.57 3.68
C ASN A 41 11.13 2.28 4.98
N GLU A 42 11.49 1.67 6.11
CA GLU A 42 11.16 2.20 7.44
C GLU A 42 11.78 3.58 7.70
N LYS A 43 13.03 3.80 7.29
CA LYS A 43 13.75 5.07 7.50
C LYS A 43 13.08 6.24 6.78
N ARG A 44 12.56 6.00 5.57
CA ARG A 44 11.87 7.01 4.74
C ARG A 44 10.36 7.00 4.92
N ARG A 45 9.82 6.07 5.72
CA ARG A 45 8.38 5.81 5.87
C ARG A 45 7.68 5.77 4.52
N SER A 46 8.17 4.92 3.63
CA SER A 46 7.61 4.79 2.27
C SER A 46 7.40 3.34 1.89
N ILE A 47 6.46 3.07 0.99
CA ILE A 47 6.25 1.76 0.40
C ILE A 47 6.45 1.81 -1.12
N THR A 48 7.17 0.82 -1.65
CA THR A 48 7.40 0.65 -3.08
C THR A 48 6.46 -0.44 -3.62
N CYS A 49 5.64 -0.08 -4.60
CA CYS A 49 4.78 -1.02 -5.32
C CYS A 49 5.62 -2.09 -6.03
N PRO A 50 5.32 -3.39 -5.87
CA PRO A 50 6.15 -4.46 -6.43
C PRO A 50 6.03 -4.59 -7.95
N LEU A 51 4.96 -4.04 -8.55
CA LEU A 51 4.67 -4.23 -9.97
C LEU A 51 5.46 -3.28 -10.88
N HIS A 52 5.40 -1.97 -10.60
CA HIS A 52 6.03 -0.94 -11.44
C HIS A 52 6.83 0.08 -10.64
N PHE A 53 7.17 -0.25 -9.39
CA PHE A 53 8.09 0.52 -8.54
C PHE A 53 7.69 1.96 -8.21
N SER A 54 6.40 2.33 -8.33
CA SER A 54 5.91 3.58 -7.75
C SER A 54 6.13 3.57 -6.23
N VAL A 55 6.66 4.66 -5.70
CA VAL A 55 6.97 4.82 -4.27
C VAL A 55 5.98 5.79 -3.66
N PHE A 56 5.42 5.45 -2.51
CA PHE A 56 4.43 6.27 -1.80
C PHE A 56 4.88 6.55 -0.38
N SER A 57 4.65 7.78 0.08
CA SER A 57 4.79 8.15 1.49
C SER A 57 3.72 7.45 2.32
N LEU A 58 4.13 6.79 3.41
CA LEU A 58 3.19 6.24 4.40
C LEU A 58 2.66 7.35 5.34
N GLU A 59 3.36 8.48 5.44
CA GLU A 59 2.92 9.59 6.28
C GLU A 59 1.82 10.43 5.62
N THR A 60 1.90 10.61 4.30
CA THR A 60 1.02 11.52 3.53
C THR A 60 0.21 10.82 2.45
N GLY A 61 0.58 9.60 2.06
CA GLY A 61 0.01 8.91 0.90
C GLY A 61 0.52 9.44 -0.45
N GLU A 62 1.32 10.50 -0.47
CA GLU A 62 1.82 11.11 -1.71
C GLU A 62 2.65 10.14 -2.54
N GLN A 63 2.44 10.13 -3.85
CA GLN A 63 3.36 9.47 -4.77
C GLN A 63 4.69 10.26 -4.84
N LEU A 64 5.77 9.63 -4.40
CA LEU A 64 7.11 10.23 -4.37
C LEU A 64 7.90 9.99 -5.67
N SER A 65 7.64 8.88 -6.36
CA SER A 65 8.31 8.54 -7.62
C SER A 65 7.58 7.43 -8.41
N GLY A 66 8.07 7.14 -9.61
CA GLY A 66 7.55 6.10 -10.52
C GLY A 66 6.52 6.63 -11.52
N PRO A 67 5.86 5.73 -12.29
CA PRO A 67 4.83 6.11 -13.26
C PRO A 67 3.67 6.88 -12.61
N PRO A 68 3.17 7.99 -13.20
CA PRO A 68 2.08 8.77 -12.64
C PRO A 68 0.86 7.89 -12.32
N CYS A 69 0.43 7.90 -11.06
CA CYS A 69 -0.68 7.06 -10.60
C CYS A 69 -1.60 7.72 -9.58
N GLY A 70 -1.23 8.90 -9.07
CA GLY A 70 -1.96 9.57 -7.99
C GLY A 70 -1.56 9.05 -6.61
N ASN A 71 -2.16 9.64 -5.57
CA ASN A 71 -1.82 9.39 -4.18
C ASN A 71 -2.61 8.21 -3.59
N LEU A 72 -2.03 7.58 -2.57
CA LEU A 72 -2.72 6.61 -1.72
C LEU A 72 -3.53 7.32 -0.62
N GLN A 73 -4.66 6.72 -0.24
CA GLN A 73 -5.38 7.11 0.97
C GLN A 73 -4.78 6.37 2.17
N VAL A 74 -3.69 6.90 2.72
CA VAL A 74 -3.04 6.33 3.91
C VAL A 74 -3.57 7.01 5.17
N ARG A 75 -3.78 6.22 6.23
CA ARG A 75 -4.17 6.74 7.54
C ARG A 75 -3.25 6.20 8.63
N ARG A 76 -2.63 7.10 9.40
CA ARG A 76 -1.93 6.74 10.64
C ARG A 76 -2.94 6.36 11.72
N LEU A 77 -2.71 5.24 12.40
CA LEU A 77 -3.59 4.71 13.45
C LEU A 77 -3.07 5.01 14.86
N ARG A 78 -1.74 4.97 15.04
CA ARG A 78 -0.99 5.32 16.25
C ARG A 78 0.43 5.68 15.83
#